data_AF-A0A2G1LMC8-F1
#
_entry.id   AF-A0A2G1LMC8-F1
#
_cell.length_a   1.000
_cell.length_b   1.000
_cell.length_c   1.000
_cell.angle_alpha   90.00
_cell.angle_beta   90.00
_cell.angle_gamma   90.00
#
_symmetry.space_group_name_H-M   'P 1'
#
loop_
_entity.id
_entity.type
_entity.pdbx_description
1 polymer ?
#
loop_
_entity_poly.entity_id
_entity_poly.type
_entity_poly.pdbx_seq_one_letter_code
_entity_poly.pdbx_strand_id
1 'polypeptide(L)'
;MAAIASAIGRDAALKLADKFGGTRIYVPLAIGDHHPLCVALGREIADSLAAYCGGGPLVIPKQAARRERVRELHSRRSLTIAQIALETGYSERHVHRLLSEETDDRQPGLFD
;
A
#
# COMPACT_ATOMS: atom_id res chain seq x y z
N MET A 1 2.44 5.06 -4.25
CA MET A 1 2.38 3.58 -4.17
C MET A 1 1.93 2.92 -5.47
N ALA A 2 1.08 3.57 -6.30
CA ALA A 2 0.59 2.98 -7.55
C ALA A 2 1.69 2.42 -8.47
N ALA A 3 2.79 3.16 -8.67
CA ALA A 3 3.87 2.72 -9.56
C ALA A 3 4.63 1.47 -9.06
N ILE A 4 4.84 1.37 -7.74
CA ILE A 4 5.45 0.18 -7.11
C ILE A 4 4.47 -0.99 -7.14
N ALA A 5 3.18 -0.76 -6.86
CA ALA A 5 2.15 -1.79 -6.93
C ALA A 5 2.01 -2.40 -8.33
N SER A 6 2.26 -1.63 -9.40
CA SER A 6 2.31 -2.16 -10.77
C SER A 6 3.54 -3.05 -11.01
N ALA A 7 4.66 -2.79 -10.34
CA ALA A 7 5.91 -3.53 -10.52
C ALA A 7 5.97 -4.84 -9.72
N ILE A 8 5.49 -4.84 -8.47
CA ILE A 8 5.55 -6.01 -7.57
C ILE A 8 4.19 -6.69 -7.35
N GLY A 9 3.12 -6.13 -7.90
CA GLY A 9 1.76 -6.55 -7.61
C GLY A 9 1.18 -5.87 -6.36
N ARG A 10 -0.16 -5.77 -6.35
CA ARG A 10 -0.92 -5.09 -5.29
C ARG A 10 -0.69 -5.69 -3.91
N ASP A 11 -0.78 -7.02 -3.80
CA ASP A 11 -0.64 -7.71 -2.51
C ASP A 11 0.76 -7.57 -1.91
N ALA A 12 1.78 -7.56 -2.76
CA ALA A 12 3.16 -7.34 -2.36
C ALA A 12 3.39 -5.91 -1.87
N ALA A 13 2.83 -4.91 -2.56
CA ALA A 13 2.89 -3.52 -2.15
C ALA A 13 2.19 -3.27 -0.81
N LEU A 14 1.07 -3.95 -0.56
CA LEU A 14 0.39 -3.92 0.74
C LEU A 14 1.25 -4.53 1.83
N LYS A 15 1.82 -5.73 1.62
CA LYS A 15 2.74 -6.37 2.58
C LYS A 15 3.98 -5.51 2.87
N LEU A 16 4.54 -4.90 1.83
CA LEU A 16 5.70 -3.99 1.93
C LEU A 16 5.37 -2.81 2.85
N ALA A 17 4.22 -2.18 2.65
CA ALA A 17 3.83 -1.03 3.45
C ALA A 17 3.31 -1.38 4.84
N ASP A 18 2.77 -2.57 5.04
CA ASP A 18 2.38 -3.03 6.38
C ASP A 18 3.62 -3.25 7.26
N LYS A 19 4.64 -3.92 6.72
CA LYS A 19 5.89 -4.22 7.46
C LYS A 19 6.85 -3.03 7.55
N PHE A 20 7.00 -2.25 6.48
CA PHE A 20 8.02 -1.19 6.39
C PHE A 20 7.42 0.22 6.23
N GLY A 21 6.11 0.38 6.36
CA GLY A 21 5.45 1.67 6.24
C GLY A 21 5.93 2.69 7.26
N GLY A 22 6.31 3.87 6.76
CA GLY A 22 6.83 4.98 7.55
C GLY A 22 8.35 4.92 7.72
N THR A 23 9.02 3.98 7.04
CA THR A 23 10.48 3.84 7.07
C THR A 23 11.10 4.20 5.72
N ARG A 24 12.39 4.53 5.77
CA ARG A 24 13.25 4.68 4.60
C ARG A 24 14.21 3.50 4.58
N ILE A 25 14.09 2.65 3.57
CA ILE A 25 14.93 1.46 3.41
C ILE A 25 15.80 1.61 2.16
N TYR A 26 17.07 1.25 2.26
CA TYR A 26 17.94 1.21 1.09
C TYR A 26 17.61 -0.04 0.25
N VAL A 27 17.41 0.15 -1.05
CA VAL A 27 17.19 -0.95 -1.99
C VAL A 27 18.48 -1.14 -2.78
N PRO A 28 19.28 -2.18 -2.50
CA PRO A 28 20.46 -2.49 -3.32
C PRO A 28 20.05 -2.93 -4.72
N LEU A 29 20.96 -2.81 -5.70
CA LEU A 29 20.76 -3.29 -7.07
C LEU A 29 20.52 -4.81 -7.14
N ALA A 30 21.04 -5.55 -6.18
CA ALA A 30 20.78 -6.97 -5.97
C ALA A 30 20.40 -7.18 -4.50
N ILE A 31 19.16 -7.64 -4.24
CA ILE A 31 18.67 -7.87 -2.89
C ILE A 31 19.06 -9.28 -2.45
N GLY A 32 20.00 -9.38 -1.51
CA GLY A 32 20.43 -10.67 -0.95
C GLY A 32 19.32 -11.36 -0.13
N ASP A 33 19.46 -12.68 0.06
CA ASP A 33 18.44 -13.53 0.71
C ASP A 33 18.11 -13.11 2.15
N HIS A 34 19.10 -12.57 2.85
CA HIS A 34 18.98 -12.12 4.24
C HIS A 34 18.49 -10.66 4.36
N HIS A 35 18.31 -9.96 3.23
CA HIS A 35 17.85 -8.58 3.26
C HIS A 35 16.39 -8.52 3.74
N PRO A 36 15.99 -7.55 4.58
CA PRO A 36 14.64 -7.49 5.14
C PRO A 36 13.52 -7.53 4.09
N LEU A 37 13.75 -6.92 2.92
CA LEU A 37 12.81 -6.95 1.79
C LEU A 37 12.62 -8.36 1.22
N CYS A 38 13.71 -9.11 1.03
CA CYS A 38 13.65 -10.48 0.52
C CYS A 38 13.01 -11.43 1.55
N VAL A 39 13.35 -11.29 2.82
CA VAL A 39 12.74 -12.09 3.90
C VAL A 39 11.23 -11.81 4.02
N ALA A 40 10.80 -10.56 3.83
CA ALA A 40 9.40 -10.17 4.00
C ALA A 40 8.51 -10.48 2.78
N LEU A 41 9.05 -10.37 1.56
CA LEU A 41 8.29 -10.44 0.32
C LEU A 41 8.60 -11.69 -0.51
N GLY A 42 9.74 -12.35 -0.27
CA GLY A 42 10.27 -13.42 -1.10
C GLY A 42 11.21 -12.91 -2.19
N ARG A 43 12.01 -13.83 -2.75
CA ARG A 43 13.08 -13.55 -3.72
C ARG A 43 12.57 -12.92 -5.02
N GLU A 44 11.55 -13.51 -5.63
CA GLU A 44 11.01 -13.03 -6.92
C GLU A 44 10.49 -11.58 -6.85
N ILE A 45 9.84 -11.25 -5.74
CA ILE A 45 9.31 -9.91 -5.49
C ILE A 45 10.44 -8.94 -5.20
N ALA A 46 11.44 -9.36 -4.42
CA ALA A 46 12.62 -8.57 -4.13
C ALA A 46 13.42 -8.25 -5.41
N ASP A 47 13.61 -9.22 -6.30
CA ASP A 47 14.31 -9.01 -7.57
C ASP A 47 13.56 -8.03 -8.47
N SER A 48 12.22 -8.14 -8.53
CA SER A 48 11.37 -7.19 -9.27
C SER A 48 11.47 -5.76 -8.68
N LEU A 49 11.57 -5.65 -7.36
CA LEU A 49 11.72 -4.38 -6.65
C LEU A 49 13.12 -3.78 -6.89
N ALA A 50 14.16 -4.62 -6.90
CA ALA A 50 15.54 -4.23 -7.22
C ALA A 50 15.67 -3.76 -8.68
N ALA A 51 15.02 -4.43 -9.62
CA ALA A 51 14.98 -4.02 -11.03
C ALA A 51 14.26 -2.69 -11.24
N TYR A 52 13.22 -2.42 -10.44
CA TYR A 52 12.43 -1.19 -10.57
C TYR A 52 13.06 0.03 -9.89
N CYS A 53 13.58 -0.11 -8.67
CA CYS A 53 14.08 1.02 -7.87
C CYS A 53 15.39 0.74 -7.12
N GLY A 54 16.15 -0.27 -7.53
CA GLY A 54 17.45 -0.59 -6.97
C GLY A 54 18.47 0.53 -7.17
N GLY A 55 19.45 0.58 -6.26
CA GLY A 55 20.52 1.57 -6.26
C GLY A 55 20.21 2.84 -5.47
N GLY A 56 19.07 2.90 -4.77
CA GLY A 56 18.66 4.10 -4.03
C GLY A 56 17.80 3.83 -2.79
N PRO A 57 17.59 4.86 -1.95
CA PRO A 57 16.71 4.77 -0.81
C PRO A 57 15.24 4.88 -1.21
N LEU A 58 14.43 3.90 -0.81
CA LEU A 58 12.99 3.88 -1.00
C LEU A 58 12.27 4.35 0.27
N VAL A 59 11.44 5.39 0.15
CA VAL A 59 10.55 5.84 1.21
C VAL A 59 9.21 5.11 1.08
N ILE A 60 8.85 4.35 2.10
CA ILE A 60 7.63 3.54 2.08
C ILE A 60 6.55 4.28 2.87
N PRO A 61 5.50 4.80 2.23
CA PRO A 61 4.49 5.60 2.94
C PRO A 61 3.54 4.71 3.77
N LYS A 62 3.50 4.91 5.08
CA LYS A 62 2.61 4.17 6.02
C LYS A 62 1.13 4.43 5.77
N GLN A 63 0.78 5.70 5.59
CA GLN A 63 -0.61 6.15 5.49
C GLN A 63 -1.24 5.72 4.16
N ALA A 64 -0.48 5.72 3.06
CA ALA A 64 -1.03 5.39 1.74
C ALA A 64 -1.54 3.95 1.65
N ALA A 65 -0.81 2.99 2.24
CA ALA A 65 -1.24 1.60 2.19
C ALA A 65 -2.38 1.27 3.13
N ARG A 66 -2.43 1.89 4.32
CA ARG A 66 -3.60 1.76 5.20
C ARG A 66 -4.86 2.33 4.54
N ARG A 67 -4.74 3.45 3.81
CA ARG A 67 -5.84 3.99 3.00
C ARG A 67 -6.26 3.02 1.90
N GLU A 68 -5.32 2.46 1.15
CA GLU A 68 -5.62 1.45 0.12
C GLU A 68 -6.32 0.23 0.72
N ARG A 69 -5.91 -0.22 1.91
CA ARG A 69 -6.52 -1.34 2.63
C ARG A 69 -7.96 -1.05 3.05
N VAL A 70 -8.26 0.17 3.52
CA VAL A 70 -9.64 0.61 3.79
C VAL A 70 -10.51 0.45 2.54
N ARG A 71 -10.00 0.90 1.39
CA ARG A 71 -10.73 0.85 0.11
C ARG A 71 -10.95 -0.59 -0.36
N GLU A 72 -9.93 -1.43 -0.25
CA GLU A 72 -9.99 -2.85 -0.61
C GLU A 72 -11.01 -3.62 0.26
N LEU A 73 -10.99 -3.41 1.58
CA LEU A 73 -11.94 -4.06 2.47
C LEU A 73 -13.37 -3.58 2.23
N HIS A 74 -13.55 -2.29 1.92
CA HIS A 74 -14.84 -1.73 1.57
C HIS A 74 -15.36 -2.26 0.21
N SER A 75 -14.49 -2.40 -0.80
CA SER A 75 -14.88 -2.86 -2.14
C SER A 75 -15.36 -4.32 -2.15
N ARG A 76 -14.86 -5.15 -1.23
CA ARG A 76 -15.32 -6.53 -1.02
C ARG A 76 -16.75 -6.62 -0.47
N ARG A 77 -17.33 -5.51 0.01
CA ARG A 77 -18.72 -5.40 0.54
C ARG A 77 -19.04 -6.40 1.68
N SER A 78 -18.02 -7.01 2.28
CA SER A 78 -18.15 -8.08 3.26
C SER A 78 -18.00 -7.62 4.71
N LEU A 79 -17.56 -6.37 4.92
CA LEU A 79 -17.29 -5.80 6.23
C LEU A 79 -18.01 -4.46 6.40
N THR A 80 -18.48 -4.19 7.61
CA THR A 80 -19.05 -2.88 7.98
C THR A 80 -17.93 -1.84 8.16
N ILE A 81 -18.29 -0.56 8.14
CA ILE A 81 -17.32 0.55 8.39
C ILE A 81 -16.62 0.39 9.74
N ALA A 82 -17.36 -0.03 10.78
CA ALA A 82 -16.80 -0.31 12.10
C ALA A 82 -15.77 -1.45 12.07
N GLN A 83 -16.05 -2.54 11.35
CA GLN A 83 -15.11 -3.65 11.19
C GLN A 83 -13.86 -3.23 10.40
N ILE A 84 -14.03 -2.43 9.35
CA ILE A 84 -12.91 -1.87 8.58
C ILE A 84 -12.05 -0.95 9.44
N ALA A 85 -12.67 -0.12 10.29
CA ALA A 85 -11.98 0.76 11.23
C ALA A 85 -11.10 -0.04 12.20
N LEU A 86 -11.63 -1.11 12.79
CA LEU A 86 -10.89 -2.02 13.67
C LEU A 86 -9.73 -2.71 12.94
N GLU A 87 -9.99 -3.26 11.75
CA GLU A 87 -8.98 -3.99 10.96
C GLU A 87 -7.83 -3.08 10.50
N THR A 88 -8.11 -1.81 10.22
CA THR A 88 -7.13 -0.84 9.70
C THR A 88 -6.54 0.07 10.76
N GLY A 89 -7.07 0.02 12.00
CA GLY A 89 -6.68 0.88 13.12
C GLY A 89 -7.02 2.36 12.93
N TYR A 90 -7.99 2.67 12.08
CA TYR A 90 -8.54 4.02 11.91
C TYR A 90 -9.81 4.21 12.74
N SER A 91 -10.25 5.45 12.93
CA SER A 91 -11.61 5.71 13.43
C SER A 91 -12.62 5.61 12.29
N GLU A 92 -13.87 5.26 12.62
CA GLU A 92 -14.97 5.23 11.63
C GLU A 92 -15.11 6.56 10.88
N ARG A 93 -14.96 7.69 11.59
CA ARG A 93 -14.94 9.03 10.99
C ARG A 93 -13.87 9.16 9.90
N HIS A 94 -12.67 8.63 10.15
CA HIS A 94 -11.58 8.68 9.19
C HIS A 94 -11.84 7.76 8.00
N VAL A 95 -12.41 6.57 8.24
CA VAL A 95 -12.82 5.64 7.18
C VAL A 95 -13.87 6.28 6.27
N HIS A 96 -14.92 6.88 6.84
CA HIS A 96 -15.94 7.61 6.07
C HIS A 96 -15.34 8.70 5.19
N ARG A 97 -14.42 9.51 5.73
CA ARG A 97 -13.73 10.55 4.97
C ARG A 97 -12.92 9.99 3.79
N LEU A 98 -12.21 8.88 4.00
CA LEU A 98 -11.41 8.26 2.93
C LEU A 98 -12.27 7.70 1.80
N LEU A 99 -13.45 7.16 2.13
CA LEU A 99 -14.39 6.62 1.16
C LEU A 99 -15.17 7.72 0.43
N SER A 100 -15.45 8.84 1.11
CA SER A 100 -16.08 10.01 0.46
C SER A 100 -15.12 10.68 -0.52
N GLU A 101 -13.86 10.91 -0.15
CA GLU A 101 -12.81 11.45 -1.04
C GLU A 101 -12.66 10.59 -2.32
N GLU A 102 -12.78 9.26 -2.22
CA GLU A 102 -12.72 8.35 -3.36
C GLU A 102 -13.95 8.39 -4.28
N THR A 103 -15.12 8.71 -3.72
CA THR A 103 -16.35 8.85 -4.51
C THR A 103 -16.36 10.18 -5.26
N ASP A 104 -15.82 11.23 -4.63
CA ASP A 104 -15.66 12.58 -5.21
C ASP A 104 -14.64 12.57 -6.37
N ASP A 105 -13.48 11.90 -6.21
CA ASP A 105 -12.48 11.72 -7.27
C ASP A 105 -13.02 10.97 -8.52
N ARG A 106 -14.10 10.19 -8.37
CA ARG A 106 -14.74 9.43 -9.47
C ARG A 106 -15.90 10.17 -10.12
N GLN A 107 -16.28 11.34 -9.61
CA GLN A 107 -17.35 12.16 -10.18
C GLN A 107 -16.71 13.28 -11.03
N PRO A 108 -16.63 13.15 -12.38
CA PRO A 108 -16.35 14.31 -13.21
C PRO A 108 -17.46 15.34 -12.95
N GLY A 109 -17.05 16.59 -12.71
CA GLY A 109 -17.90 17.67 -12.20
C GLY A 109 -19.26 17.72 -12.89
N LEU A 110 -20.31 17.48 -12.11
CA LEU A 110 -21.69 17.61 -12.57
C LEU A 110 -22.11 19.09 -12.50
N PHE A 111 -21.34 19.97 -13.13
CA PHE A 111 -21.71 21.36 -13.43
C PHE A 111 -20.87 21.84 -14.62
N ASP A 112 -21.27 21.44 -15.83
CA ASP A 112 -21.12 22.21 -17.07
C ASP A 112 -22.53 22.60 -17.54
#